data_AF-A0AAW3FLU9-F1
#
_entry.id   AF-A0AAW3FLU9-F1
#
_cell.length_a   1.000
_cell.length_b   1.000
_cell.length_c   1.000
_cell.angle_alpha   90.00
_cell.angle_beta   90.00
_cell.angle_gamma   90.00
#
_symmetry.space_group_name_H-M   'P 1'
#
loop_
_entity.id
_entity.type
_entity.pdbx_description
1 polymer ?
#
loop_
_entity_poly.entity_id
_entity_poly.type
_entity_poly.pdbx_seq_one_letter_code
_entity_poly.pdbx_strand_id
1 'polypeptide(L)'
;METDMKNCVVCGERIPQSAQYCEKCGSRQPTVAEDKRKDAETTTLKQTHHQKKSLRTWWFWLPPVICALVIVFEIGFNLYQAREANTLAANIQSEIRTNKAEYGKVKVSWNGGAMRVRISKQAPVIESVDQGKTASWQSLAKTLQSRSEKIAKNHNQKYSHIEVLSPKNTKYMWLEVNHGKMKFNIANQLN
;
A
#
# COMPACT_ATOMS: atom_id res chain seq x y z
N MET A 1 27.92 52.37 -32.58
CA MET A 1 27.30 52.53 -31.26
C MET A 1 26.86 51.14 -30.81
N GLU A 2 27.68 50.46 -30.01
CA GLU A 2 27.34 49.14 -29.49
C GLU A 2 26.27 49.30 -28.41
N THR A 3 25.07 48.77 -28.67
CA THR A 3 23.99 48.74 -27.69
C THR A 3 24.30 47.62 -26.69
N ASP A 4 24.82 48.00 -25.54
CA ASP A 4 25.10 47.08 -24.44
C ASP A 4 23.80 46.41 -23.97
N MET A 5 23.78 45.08 -23.94
CA MET A 5 22.60 44.25 -23.69
C MET A 5 22.81 43.43 -22.43
N LYS A 6 21.79 43.37 -21.56
CA LYS A 6 21.77 42.53 -20.35
C LYS A 6 20.68 41.48 -20.44
N ASN A 7 20.81 40.41 -19.68
CA ASN A 7 19.73 39.42 -19.55
C ASN A 7 18.80 39.82 -18.40
N CYS A 8 17.51 39.68 -18.61
CA CYS A 8 16.49 39.89 -17.58
C CYS A 8 16.74 38.93 -16.42
N VAL A 9 16.84 39.46 -15.20
CA VAL A 9 17.11 38.66 -13.99
C VAL A 9 15.97 37.69 -13.62
N VAL A 10 14.79 37.85 -14.24
CA VAL A 10 13.60 37.04 -13.95
C VAL A 10 13.31 36.01 -15.05
N CYS A 11 13.26 36.43 -16.32
CA CYS A 11 12.89 35.53 -17.43
C CYS A 11 14.06 35.15 -18.34
N GLY A 12 15.24 35.75 -18.16
CA GLY A 12 16.43 35.46 -18.96
C GLY A 12 16.47 36.10 -20.35
N GLU A 13 15.41 36.82 -20.76
CA GLU A 13 15.35 37.51 -22.06
C GLU A 13 16.44 38.58 -22.21
N ARG A 14 17.01 38.73 -23.41
CA ARG A 14 17.96 39.81 -23.70
C ARG A 14 17.25 41.14 -23.85
N ILE A 15 17.66 42.11 -23.05
CA ILE A 15 17.08 43.46 -23.00
C ILE A 15 18.20 44.51 -22.99
N PRO A 16 17.94 45.74 -23.44
CA PRO A 16 18.94 46.81 -23.37
C PRO A 16 19.40 47.06 -21.94
N GLN A 17 20.68 47.38 -21.74
CA GLN A 17 21.24 47.59 -20.40
C GLN A 17 20.57 48.74 -19.62
N SER A 18 20.08 49.76 -20.34
CA SER A 18 19.31 50.88 -19.80
C SER A 18 17.86 50.55 -19.48
N ALA A 19 17.33 49.40 -19.92
CA ALA A 19 15.94 49.03 -19.69
C ALA A 19 15.70 48.87 -18.18
N GLN A 20 14.77 49.67 -17.67
CA GLN A 20 14.32 49.62 -16.27
C GLN A 20 13.28 48.52 -16.05
N TYR A 21 12.63 48.04 -17.12
CA TYR A 21 11.62 46.98 -17.07
C TYR A 21 11.81 46.04 -18.26
N CYS A 22 11.56 44.76 -18.06
CA CYS A 22 11.61 43.77 -19.14
C CYS A 22 10.31 43.82 -19.95
N GLU A 23 10.40 44.03 -21.26
CA GLU A 23 9.23 44.10 -22.15
C GLU A 23 8.46 42.76 -22.25
N LYS A 24 9.15 41.64 -22.01
CA LYS A 24 8.53 40.31 -22.08
C LYS A 24 7.77 39.90 -20.83
N CYS A 25 8.33 40.17 -19.64
CA CYS A 25 7.74 39.72 -18.37
C CYS A 25 7.33 40.84 -17.41
N GLY A 26 7.53 42.10 -17.79
CA GLY A 26 7.16 43.28 -17.00
C GLY A 26 8.03 43.53 -15.76
N SER A 27 9.03 42.69 -15.48
CA SER A 27 9.81 42.79 -14.24
C SER A 27 10.79 43.96 -14.26
N ARG A 28 10.88 44.69 -13.15
CA ARG A 28 11.81 45.80 -12.97
C ARG A 28 13.25 45.29 -12.89
N GLN A 29 14.16 45.97 -13.58
CA GLN A 29 15.57 45.60 -13.68
C GLN A 29 16.44 46.61 -12.93
N PRO A 30 17.49 46.16 -12.22
CA PRO A 30 18.44 47.05 -11.59
C PRO A 30 19.22 47.84 -12.67
N THR A 31 19.43 49.13 -12.42
CA THR A 31 20.26 50.00 -13.27
C THR A 31 21.66 50.13 -12.68
N VAL A 32 22.66 50.19 -13.57
CA VAL A 32 24.11 50.13 -13.25
C VAL A 32 24.60 51.25 -12.33
N ALA A 33 23.79 52.28 -12.05
CA ALA A 33 24.15 53.39 -11.17
C ALA A 33 24.06 53.09 -9.66
N GLU A 34 23.41 52.01 -9.22
CA GLU A 34 23.25 51.70 -7.78
C GLU A 34 24.32 50.77 -7.20
N ASP A 35 25.22 50.20 -8.03
CA ASP A 35 26.20 49.19 -7.62
C ASP A 35 27.59 49.77 -7.22
N LYS A 36 27.68 51.09 -7.01
CA LYS A 36 28.94 51.79 -6.68
C LYS A 36 28.87 52.60 -5.38
N ARG A 37 27.96 52.29 -4.44
CA ARG A 37 27.77 53.09 -3.21
C ARG A 37 27.77 52.33 -1.89
N LYS A 38 28.19 51.07 -1.84
CA LYS A 38 28.22 50.29 -0.58
C LYS A 38 29.58 49.75 -0.13
N ASP A 39 30.67 50.28 -0.70
CA ASP A 39 32.05 49.89 -0.33
C ASP A 39 32.90 51.11 0.05
N ALA A 40 32.51 51.87 1.08
CA ALA A 40 33.41 52.74 1.87
C ALA A 40 32.60 53.64 2.81
N GLU A 41 32.38 53.22 4.06
CA GLU A 41 32.61 54.11 5.22
C GLU A 41 32.66 53.30 6.52
N THR A 42 33.51 53.77 7.41
CA THR A 42 34.27 53.01 8.40
C THR A 42 33.66 53.16 9.81
N THR A 43 33.98 52.17 10.65
CA THR A 43 34.28 52.31 12.11
C THR A 43 33.16 52.41 13.15
N THR A 44 33.14 51.37 13.99
CA THR A 44 33.00 51.37 15.47
C THR A 44 31.75 52.00 16.09
N LEU A 45 30.93 51.18 16.77
CA LEU A 45 30.99 50.95 18.24
C LEU A 45 29.65 50.38 18.75
N LYS A 46 29.56 49.05 18.89
CA LYS A 46 28.95 48.32 20.02
C LYS A 46 28.73 46.86 19.63
N GLN A 47 29.49 45.98 20.29
CA GLN A 47 29.05 44.63 20.51
C GLN A 47 27.68 44.67 21.19
N THR A 48 26.67 44.17 20.52
CA THR A 48 25.66 43.34 21.17
C THR A 48 25.65 42.01 20.44
N HIS A 49 26.38 41.07 21.03
CA HIS A 49 26.25 39.67 20.75
C HIS A 49 24.81 39.25 21.10
N HIS A 50 23.92 39.33 20.11
CA HIS A 50 22.69 38.54 20.11
C HIS A 50 22.70 37.65 18.87
N GLN A 51 23.38 36.53 19.08
CA GLN A 51 23.20 35.23 18.45
C GLN A 51 21.97 35.18 17.52
N LYS A 52 22.22 35.34 16.21
CA LYS A 52 21.24 34.97 15.19
C LYS A 52 21.03 33.46 15.36
N LYS A 53 19.92 33.04 15.98
CA LYS A 53 19.57 31.61 16.08
C LYS A 53 19.48 31.07 14.66
N SER A 54 20.52 30.35 14.29
CA SER A 54 20.61 29.55 13.08
C SER A 54 19.49 28.52 13.12
N LEU A 55 18.42 28.79 12.37
CA LEU A 55 17.41 27.80 11.97
C LEU A 55 17.72 27.28 10.57
N ARG A 56 19.02 27.15 10.24
CA ARG A 56 19.49 26.89 8.89
C ARG A 56 20.58 25.82 8.90
N THR A 57 20.15 24.55 9.03
CA THR A 57 20.83 23.34 8.50
C THR A 57 20.17 22.00 8.91
N TRP A 58 18.95 21.99 9.46
CA TRP A 58 18.27 20.74 9.87
C TRP A 58 17.05 20.34 9.00
N TRP A 59 16.91 20.86 7.76
CA TRP A 59 15.83 20.42 6.85
C TRP A 59 16.32 19.62 5.64
N PHE A 60 17.63 19.58 5.37
CA PHE A 60 18.20 18.81 4.27
C PHE A 60 18.32 17.30 4.56
N TRP A 61 18.34 16.90 5.83
CA TRP A 61 18.37 15.48 6.25
C TRP A 61 16.97 14.89 6.46
N LEU A 62 15.93 15.73 6.53
CA LEU A 62 14.55 15.29 6.73
C LEU A 62 13.98 14.51 5.52
N PRO A 63 14.17 14.93 4.26
CA PRO A 63 13.69 14.16 3.10
C PRO A 63 14.20 12.71 3.02
N PRO A 64 15.52 12.43 3.17
CA PRO A 64 16.00 11.04 3.13
C PRO A 64 15.57 10.22 4.34
N VAL A 65 15.47 10.83 5.53
CA VAL A 65 14.97 10.15 6.74
C VAL A 65 13.49 9.81 6.62
N ILE A 66 12.68 10.73 6.09
CA ILE A 66 11.26 10.47 5.81
C ILE A 66 11.12 9.37 4.75
N CYS A 67 11.91 9.41 3.67
CA CYS A 67 11.89 8.34 2.66
C CYS A 67 12.27 6.97 3.27
N ALA A 68 13.31 6.91 4.11
CA ALA A 68 13.72 5.68 4.78
C ALA A 68 12.62 5.16 5.72
N LEU A 69 11.94 6.04 6.47
CA LEU A 69 10.82 5.66 7.33
C LEU A 69 9.63 5.15 6.53
N VAL A 70 9.30 5.75 5.38
CA VAL A 70 8.25 5.27 4.48
C VAL A 70 8.58 3.89 3.94
N ILE A 71 9.81 3.65 3.49
CA ILE A 71 10.26 2.33 2.99
C ILE A 71 10.18 1.27 4.11
N VAL A 72 10.68 1.58 5.31
CA VAL A 72 10.61 0.67 6.46
C VAL A 72 9.16 0.40 6.86
N PHE A 73 8.30 1.41 6.82
CA PHE A 73 6.88 1.27 7.13
C PHE A 73 6.17 0.42 6.08
N GLU A 74 6.42 0.62 4.78
CA GLU A 74 5.85 -0.19 3.71
C GLU A 74 6.31 -1.65 3.78
N ILE A 75 7.61 -1.90 3.99
CA ILE A 75 8.14 -3.27 4.13
C ILE A 75 7.56 -3.93 5.39
N GLY A 76 7.56 -3.22 6.51
CA GLY A 76 7.03 -3.71 7.78
C GLY A 76 5.52 -4.00 7.71
N PHE A 77 4.75 -3.13 7.06
CA PHE A 77 3.32 -3.30 6.86
C PHE A 77 2.99 -4.48 5.93
N ASN A 78 3.75 -4.66 4.84
CA ASN A 78 3.59 -5.81 3.95
C ASN A 78 3.94 -7.14 4.66
N LEU A 79 5.03 -7.19 5.42
CA LEU A 79 5.40 -8.35 6.24
C LEU A 79 4.35 -8.66 7.32
N TYR A 80 3.81 -7.62 7.96
CA TYR A 80 2.75 -7.76 8.96
C TYR A 80 1.47 -8.37 8.35
N GLN A 81 1.01 -7.84 7.22
CA GLN A 81 -0.16 -8.37 6.52
C GLN A 81 0.03 -9.83 6.08
N ALA A 82 1.21 -10.15 5.52
CA ALA A 82 1.52 -11.52 5.13
C ALA A 82 1.49 -12.48 6.33
N ARG A 83 2.00 -12.03 7.49
CA ARG A 83 2.01 -12.82 8.73
C ARG A 83 0.60 -13.12 9.22
N GLU A 84 -0.26 -12.10 9.31
CA GLU A 84 -1.65 -12.28 9.74
C GLU A 84 -2.41 -13.23 8.82
N ALA A 85 -2.27 -13.03 7.50
CA ALA A 85 -2.92 -13.89 6.52
C ALA A 85 -2.44 -15.35 6.62
N ASN A 86 -1.15 -15.57 6.82
CA ASN A 86 -0.59 -16.91 7.02
C ASN A 86 -1.07 -17.56 8.32
N THR A 87 -1.18 -16.80 9.42
CA THR A 87 -1.73 -17.30 10.68
C THR A 87 -3.20 -17.70 10.53
N LEU A 88 -4.03 -16.87 9.87
CA LEU A 88 -5.43 -17.19 9.59
C LEU A 88 -5.57 -18.43 8.69
N ALA A 89 -4.77 -18.51 7.63
CA ALA A 89 -4.74 -19.67 6.75
C ALA A 89 -4.35 -20.95 7.52
N ALA A 90 -3.34 -20.88 8.38
CA ALA A 90 -2.91 -22.01 9.22
C ALA A 90 -4.01 -22.46 10.18
N ASN A 91 -4.73 -21.52 10.80
CA ASN A 91 -5.84 -21.82 11.73
C ASN A 91 -7.02 -22.51 11.03
N ILE A 92 -7.42 -22.00 9.85
CA ILE A 92 -8.46 -22.65 9.02
C ILE A 92 -7.98 -24.06 8.63
N GLN A 93 -6.73 -24.19 8.20
CA GLN A 93 -6.15 -25.47 7.80
C GLN A 93 -6.12 -26.48 8.94
N SER A 94 -5.76 -26.06 10.16
CA SER A 94 -5.70 -26.96 11.32
C SER A 94 -7.08 -27.45 11.71
N GLU A 95 -8.10 -26.59 11.67
CA GLU A 95 -9.47 -26.96 12.04
C GLU A 95 -10.08 -27.97 11.06
N ILE A 96 -9.87 -27.79 9.75
CA ILE A 96 -10.33 -28.77 8.75
C ILE A 96 -9.59 -30.11 8.95
N ARG A 97 -8.29 -30.05 9.25
CA ARG A 97 -7.46 -31.25 9.47
C ARG A 97 -7.78 -32.00 10.76
N THR A 98 -8.51 -31.40 11.71
CA THR A 98 -8.99 -32.10 12.90
C THR A 98 -9.76 -33.36 12.52
N ASN A 99 -10.49 -33.35 11.41
CA ASN A 99 -11.13 -34.52 10.83
C ASN A 99 -10.40 -34.99 9.56
N LYS A 100 -9.15 -35.45 9.75
CA LYS A 100 -8.29 -35.93 8.66
C LYS A 100 -8.91 -37.08 7.87
N ALA A 101 -9.74 -37.91 8.51
CA ALA A 101 -10.42 -39.02 7.87
C ALA A 101 -11.37 -38.55 6.75
N GLU A 102 -12.11 -37.45 6.97
CA GLU A 102 -13.05 -36.93 5.98
C GLU A 102 -12.38 -36.02 4.93
N TYR A 103 -11.50 -35.12 5.36
CA TYR A 103 -11.00 -34.02 4.52
C TYR A 103 -9.60 -34.28 3.93
N GLY A 104 -8.90 -35.31 4.39
CA GLY A 104 -7.61 -35.72 3.85
C GLY A 104 -6.54 -34.61 3.87
N LYS A 105 -5.81 -34.48 2.77
CA LYS A 105 -4.80 -33.41 2.59
C LYS A 105 -5.49 -32.11 2.17
N VAL A 106 -5.42 -31.12 3.06
CA VAL A 106 -5.95 -29.76 2.84
C VAL A 106 -4.84 -28.73 2.89
N LYS A 107 -4.83 -27.77 1.95
CA LYS A 107 -3.92 -26.62 1.92
C LYS A 107 -4.74 -25.33 1.88
N VAL A 108 -4.46 -24.41 2.79
CA VAL A 108 -5.09 -23.08 2.82
C VAL A 108 -4.02 -22.03 2.57
N SER A 109 -4.29 -21.06 1.70
CA SER A 109 -3.36 -19.99 1.36
C SER A 109 -4.09 -18.70 1.00
N TRP A 110 -3.55 -17.57 1.43
CA TRP A 110 -3.98 -16.25 0.95
C TRP A 110 -3.45 -15.99 -0.46
N ASN A 111 -4.28 -15.45 -1.35
CA ASN A 111 -3.89 -15.10 -2.73
C ASN A 111 -3.88 -13.59 -3.03
N GLY A 112 -4.09 -12.74 -2.02
CA GLY A 112 -4.25 -11.28 -2.20
C GLY A 112 -5.70 -10.78 -2.14
N GLY A 113 -6.70 -11.66 -2.24
CA GLY A 113 -8.11 -11.29 -2.16
C GLY A 113 -9.05 -12.31 -1.50
N ALA A 114 -8.61 -13.56 -1.35
CA ALA A 114 -9.35 -14.63 -0.70
C ALA A 114 -8.43 -15.65 -0.03
N MET A 115 -8.94 -16.26 1.05
CA MET A 115 -8.39 -17.46 1.66
C MET A 115 -8.80 -18.66 0.83
N ARG A 116 -7.87 -19.17 0.03
CA ARG A 116 -8.11 -20.27 -0.89
C ARG A 116 -7.84 -21.61 -0.22
N VAL A 117 -8.89 -22.39 -0.05
CA VAL A 117 -8.86 -23.75 0.46
C VAL A 117 -8.76 -24.73 -0.72
N ARG A 118 -7.74 -25.57 -0.70
CA ARG A 118 -7.53 -26.65 -1.66
C ARG A 118 -7.59 -27.99 -0.95
N ILE A 119 -8.49 -28.84 -1.39
CA ILE A 119 -8.70 -30.18 -0.86
C ILE A 119 -8.19 -31.18 -1.92
N SER A 120 -7.50 -32.23 -1.48
CA SER A 120 -7.03 -33.27 -2.39
C SER A 120 -8.20 -33.95 -3.11
N LYS A 121 -8.02 -34.27 -4.41
CA LYS A 121 -8.98 -35.07 -5.20
C LYS A 121 -9.31 -36.42 -4.55
N GLN A 122 -8.38 -36.96 -3.76
CA GLN A 122 -8.48 -38.26 -3.10
C GLN A 122 -9.18 -38.18 -1.72
N ALA A 123 -9.64 -37.00 -1.30
CA ALA A 123 -10.28 -36.86 0.01
C ALA A 123 -11.70 -37.46 -0.02
N PRO A 124 -12.12 -38.25 0.99
CA PRO A 124 -13.44 -38.88 1.02
C PRO A 124 -14.62 -37.90 0.87
N VAL A 125 -14.48 -36.67 1.38
CA VAL A 125 -15.49 -35.62 1.19
C VAL A 125 -15.73 -35.29 -0.30
N ILE A 126 -14.69 -35.35 -1.14
CA ILE A 126 -14.79 -35.00 -2.57
C ILE A 126 -15.48 -36.13 -3.32
N GLU A 127 -15.12 -37.38 -3.02
CA GLU A 127 -15.80 -38.55 -3.55
C GLU A 127 -17.27 -38.59 -3.14
N SER A 128 -17.58 -38.24 -1.89
CA SER A 128 -18.96 -38.17 -1.39
C SER A 128 -19.80 -37.16 -2.16
N VAL A 129 -19.26 -35.96 -2.43
CA VAL A 129 -19.93 -34.92 -3.24
C VAL A 129 -20.20 -35.43 -4.65
N ASP A 130 -19.23 -36.12 -5.28
CA ASP A 130 -19.40 -36.70 -6.61
C ASP A 130 -20.48 -37.79 -6.65
N GLN A 131 -20.70 -38.51 -5.53
CA GLN A 131 -21.77 -39.48 -5.36
C GLN A 131 -23.11 -38.85 -4.96
N GLY A 132 -23.22 -37.52 -4.91
CA GLY A 132 -24.43 -36.81 -4.45
C GLY A 132 -24.63 -36.79 -2.93
N LYS A 133 -23.70 -37.37 -2.15
CA LYS A 133 -23.75 -37.39 -0.68
C LYS A 133 -23.08 -36.14 -0.12
N THR A 134 -23.88 -35.11 0.16
CA THR A 134 -23.36 -33.77 0.48
C THR A 134 -23.19 -33.47 1.97
N ALA A 135 -23.49 -34.40 2.89
CA ALA A 135 -23.50 -34.14 4.33
C ALA A 135 -22.15 -33.64 4.90
N SER A 136 -21.05 -34.36 4.66
CA SER A 136 -19.70 -33.94 5.09
C SER A 136 -19.28 -32.62 4.44
N TRP A 137 -19.67 -32.40 3.19
CA TRP A 137 -19.42 -31.14 2.51
C TRP A 137 -20.18 -29.96 3.14
N GLN A 138 -21.46 -30.15 3.50
CA GLN A 138 -22.23 -29.12 4.20
C GLN A 138 -21.64 -28.80 5.57
N SER A 139 -21.10 -29.79 6.28
CA SER A 139 -20.39 -29.58 7.54
C SER A 139 -19.17 -28.68 7.35
N LEU A 140 -18.35 -28.97 6.33
CA LEU A 140 -17.23 -28.11 5.94
C LEU A 140 -17.70 -26.69 5.59
N ALA A 141 -18.74 -26.58 4.75
CA ALA A 141 -19.29 -25.29 4.32
C ALA A 141 -19.73 -24.44 5.51
N LYS A 142 -20.43 -25.03 6.50
CA LYS A 142 -20.84 -24.35 7.74
C LYS A 142 -19.64 -23.95 8.60
N THR A 143 -18.61 -24.79 8.68
CA THR A 143 -17.37 -24.47 9.40
C THR A 143 -16.68 -23.25 8.80
N LEU A 144 -16.52 -23.25 7.48
CA LEU A 144 -15.93 -22.12 6.74
C LEU A 144 -16.81 -20.86 6.82
N GLN A 145 -18.14 -21.02 6.83
CA GLN A 145 -19.08 -19.92 7.06
C GLN A 145 -18.88 -19.25 8.42
N SER A 146 -18.87 -20.04 9.49
CA SER A 146 -18.62 -19.53 10.85
C SER A 146 -17.24 -18.87 10.96
N ARG A 147 -16.23 -19.40 10.29
CA ARG A 147 -14.89 -18.79 10.27
C ARG A 147 -14.85 -17.48 9.51
N SER A 148 -15.47 -17.41 8.35
CA SER A 148 -15.63 -16.16 7.60
C SER A 148 -16.30 -15.08 8.46
N GLU A 149 -17.36 -15.44 9.18
CA GLU A 149 -18.04 -14.52 10.10
C GLU A 149 -17.13 -14.05 11.24
N LYS A 150 -16.43 -14.97 11.91
CA LYS A 150 -15.49 -14.63 12.99
C LYS A 150 -14.35 -13.74 12.51
N ILE A 151 -13.81 -14.00 11.33
CA ILE A 151 -12.75 -13.17 10.72
C ILE A 151 -13.30 -11.78 10.40
N ALA A 152 -14.53 -11.67 9.89
CA ALA A 152 -15.15 -10.39 9.60
C ALA A 152 -15.40 -9.53 10.86
N LYS A 153 -15.66 -10.18 12.00
CA LYS A 153 -15.90 -9.50 13.29
C LYS A 153 -14.60 -9.14 14.02
N ASN A 154 -13.62 -10.04 14.03
CA ASN A 154 -12.47 -9.96 14.95
C ASN A 154 -11.14 -9.60 14.27
N HIS A 155 -11.09 -9.64 12.94
CA HIS A 155 -9.89 -9.39 12.14
C HIS A 155 -10.21 -8.40 11.00
N ASN A 156 -9.21 -8.07 10.19
CA ASN A 156 -9.47 -7.29 8.99
C ASN A 156 -10.43 -8.03 8.04
N GLN A 157 -11.57 -7.40 7.74
CA GLN A 157 -12.64 -7.98 6.93
C GLN A 157 -12.19 -8.49 5.56
N LYS A 158 -11.09 -7.97 5.00
CA LYS A 158 -10.55 -8.45 3.72
C LYS A 158 -10.18 -9.94 3.76
N TYR A 159 -9.80 -10.49 4.91
CA TYR A 159 -9.42 -11.90 5.05
C TYR A 159 -10.62 -12.84 5.22
N SER A 160 -11.82 -12.30 5.37
CA SER A 160 -13.03 -13.11 5.61
C SER A 160 -13.54 -13.80 4.35
N HIS A 161 -13.07 -13.39 3.17
CA HIS A 161 -13.42 -14.05 1.92
C HIS A 161 -12.70 -15.39 1.82
N ILE A 162 -13.47 -16.48 1.77
CA ILE A 162 -12.97 -17.86 1.71
C ILE A 162 -13.53 -18.53 0.45
N GLU A 163 -12.64 -19.15 -0.32
CA GLU A 163 -12.98 -19.88 -1.55
C GLU A 163 -12.50 -21.32 -1.44
N VAL A 164 -13.34 -22.28 -1.85
CA VAL A 164 -12.91 -23.67 -2.11
C VAL A 164 -13.00 -23.92 -3.60
N LEU A 165 -11.85 -24.18 -4.23
CA LEU A 165 -11.81 -24.54 -5.66
C LEU A 165 -12.14 -26.01 -5.86
N SER A 166 -12.69 -26.33 -7.04
CA SER A 166 -12.87 -27.72 -7.45
C SER A 166 -11.51 -28.43 -7.47
N PRO A 167 -11.39 -29.59 -6.81
CA PRO A 167 -10.19 -30.40 -6.91
C PRO A 167 -9.92 -30.85 -8.34
N LYS A 168 -10.97 -31.12 -9.12
CA LYS A 168 -10.90 -31.61 -10.51
C LYS A 168 -10.35 -30.56 -11.47
N ASN A 169 -10.87 -29.34 -11.39
CA ASN A 169 -10.47 -28.23 -12.25
C ASN A 169 -10.56 -26.90 -11.49
N THR A 170 -9.40 -26.30 -11.21
CA THR A 170 -9.27 -25.06 -10.42
C THR A 170 -9.92 -23.82 -11.04
N LYS A 171 -10.40 -23.89 -12.29
CA LYS A 171 -11.24 -22.84 -12.90
C LYS A 171 -12.64 -22.79 -12.30
N TYR A 172 -13.12 -23.89 -11.71
CA TYR A 172 -14.43 -23.95 -11.08
C TYR A 172 -14.33 -23.80 -9.58
N MET A 173 -15.27 -23.05 -9.02
CA MET A 173 -15.44 -22.85 -7.59
C MET A 173 -16.49 -23.81 -7.07
N TRP A 174 -16.24 -24.41 -5.91
CA TRP A 174 -17.18 -25.32 -5.25
C TRP A 174 -17.81 -24.66 -4.00
N LEU A 175 -17.14 -23.68 -3.42
CA LEU A 175 -17.65 -22.90 -2.30
C LEU A 175 -17.14 -21.46 -2.37
N GLU A 176 -18.02 -20.50 -2.12
CA GLU A 176 -17.67 -19.11 -1.86
C GLU A 176 -18.41 -18.62 -0.62
N VAL A 177 -17.65 -18.10 0.34
CA VAL A 177 -18.19 -17.48 1.55
C VAL A 177 -17.49 -16.15 1.77
N ASN A 178 -18.26 -15.09 2.05
CA ASN A 178 -17.69 -13.80 2.42
C ASN A 178 -18.48 -13.17 3.57
N HIS A 179 -17.78 -12.61 4.55
CA HIS A 179 -18.37 -12.03 5.76
C HIS A 179 -19.43 -12.92 6.45
N GLY A 180 -19.22 -14.24 6.47
CA GLY A 180 -20.17 -15.20 7.02
C GLY A 180 -21.40 -15.48 6.14
N LYS A 181 -21.47 -14.88 4.94
CA LYS A 181 -22.55 -15.12 3.98
C LYS A 181 -22.10 -16.16 2.96
N MET A 182 -22.90 -17.22 2.82
CA MET A 182 -22.73 -18.24 1.80
C MET A 182 -23.17 -17.67 0.45
N LYS A 183 -22.23 -17.44 -0.48
CA LYS A 183 -22.54 -16.93 -1.83
C LYS A 183 -22.73 -18.05 -2.83
N PHE A 184 -21.90 -19.09 -2.73
CA PHE A 184 -21.97 -20.26 -3.61
C PHE A 184 -21.65 -21.53 -2.84
N ASN A 185 -22.38 -22.60 -3.14
CA ASN A 185 -22.15 -23.93 -2.57
C ASN A 185 -22.59 -25.02 -3.55
N ILE A 186 -21.65 -25.87 -3.99
CA ILE A 186 -21.92 -26.97 -4.92
C ILE A 186 -22.96 -27.96 -4.38
N ALA A 187 -23.02 -28.18 -3.07
CA ALA A 187 -24.02 -29.07 -2.48
C ALA A 187 -25.47 -28.59 -2.68
N ASN A 188 -25.68 -27.29 -2.84
CA ASN A 188 -27.02 -26.74 -3.10
C ASN A 188 -27.44 -26.92 -4.57
N GLN A 189 -26.53 -27.33 -5.46
CA GLN A 189 -26.82 -27.60 -6.87
C GLN A 189 -27.07 -29.10 -7.12
N LEU A 190 -26.78 -29.94 -6.12
CA LEU A 190 -26.90 -31.41 -6.19
C LEU A 190 -28.14 -31.95 -5.44
N ASN A 191 -28.80 -31.08 -4.67
CA ASN A 191 -30.09 -31.32 -4.03
C ASN A 191 -31.21 -30.73 -4.88
#